data_AF-A0A969DPE6-F1
#
_entry.id   AF-A0A969DPE6-F1
#
_cell.length_a   1.000
_cell.length_b   1.000
_cell.length_c   1.000
_cell.angle_alpha   90.00
_cell.angle_beta   90.00
_cell.angle_gamma   90.00
#
_symmetry.space_group_name_H-M   'P 1'
#
loop_
_entity.id
_entity.type
_entity.pdbx_description
1 polymer ?
#
loop_
_entity_poly.entity_id
_entity_poly.type
_entity_poly.pdbx_seq_one_letter_code
_entity_poly.pdbx_strand_id
1 'polypeptide(L)'
;MIFRSKNLEVTLVLLLGICLLAGSCTNKPQAVLLQCDNRSNPNNIDIQKPLLSWQLSDTRRGAAQTAYQIIVADDPKLLNDADANVWNTGKVATSQSVHIPYSGNAMLSNSKYYWKVRVWDHLNQPGAWSQVSYWKTALLQQEEWVAKWIGKDLNEINDEPIPTANWIWHRDGTIQGEMVYLEQTIVLDDKSIENAYIDLAVDNAYELFINDHAVGSHREWTPLQGSRFVRYPIKDKLLAGENLIQIAAVQTQADKKGGAIARLSIYYSDGTHLLFGTDHTWEAYKSTENGWISPKAGVTGPKKAVEIEKYGGEHWGNIHEPYRQPRSILVRKEQAIEKK
;
A
#
# COMPACT_ATOMS: atom_id res chain seq x y z
N MET A 1 -60.50 49.30 -86.31
CA MET A 1 -61.45 49.68 -85.24
C MET A 1 -60.65 49.72 -83.94
N ILE A 2 -60.80 50.82 -83.20
CA ILE A 2 -60.09 51.18 -81.96
C ILE A 2 -60.47 50.19 -80.84
N PHE A 3 -59.54 49.80 -79.95
CA PHE A 3 -59.59 50.07 -78.49
C PHE A 3 -58.49 49.36 -77.69
N ARG A 4 -57.87 50.14 -76.78
CA ARG A 4 -56.99 49.73 -75.68
C ARG A 4 -57.76 48.94 -74.61
N SER A 5 -57.08 48.08 -73.84
CA SER A 5 -57.45 47.82 -72.43
C SER A 5 -56.23 47.62 -71.54
N LYS A 6 -56.30 48.20 -70.33
CA LYS A 6 -55.32 48.25 -69.25
C LYS A 6 -55.60 47.18 -68.17
N ASN A 7 -54.67 47.12 -67.19
CA ASN A 7 -54.75 46.62 -65.79
C ASN A 7 -54.24 45.17 -65.63
N LEU A 8 -53.10 44.86 -64.98
CA LEU A 8 -52.47 45.25 -63.69
C LEU A 8 -53.23 44.75 -62.44
N GLU A 9 -52.51 43.90 -61.69
CA GLU A 9 -52.72 43.37 -60.32
C GLU A 9 -53.79 42.29 -60.09
N VAL A 10 -53.34 41.03 -59.92
CA VAL A 10 -53.77 40.20 -58.78
C VAL A 10 -52.58 39.38 -58.28
N THR A 11 -52.20 39.69 -57.05
CA THR A 11 -51.04 39.25 -56.30
C THR A 11 -51.47 38.09 -55.38
N LEU A 12 -50.69 37.00 -55.37
CA LEU A 12 -50.25 36.31 -54.14
C LEU A 12 -51.32 35.74 -53.18
N VAL A 13 -51.97 34.61 -53.50
CA VAL A 13 -52.69 33.81 -52.48
C VAL A 13 -52.62 32.29 -52.76
N LEU A 14 -51.42 31.71 -52.95
CA LEU A 14 -51.32 30.24 -52.89
C LEU A 14 -49.90 29.72 -52.57
N LEU A 15 -49.26 30.24 -51.52
CA LEU A 15 -48.00 29.66 -51.01
C LEU A 15 -47.75 29.99 -49.52
N LEU A 16 -48.80 29.89 -48.70
CA LEU A 16 -48.72 30.16 -47.25
C LEU A 16 -49.48 29.13 -46.40
N GLY A 17 -49.45 27.85 -46.81
CA GLY A 17 -50.25 26.79 -46.18
C GLY A 17 -49.50 25.52 -45.73
N ILE A 18 -48.18 25.42 -45.92
CA ILE A 18 -47.41 24.22 -45.54
C ILE A 18 -46.03 24.62 -44.98
N CYS A 19 -46.00 25.35 -43.87
CA CYS A 19 -44.72 25.64 -43.19
C CYS A 19 -44.81 25.72 -41.65
N LEU A 20 -45.73 24.99 -41.02
CA LEU A 20 -45.84 24.94 -39.55
C LEU A 20 -46.06 23.51 -39.03
N LEU A 21 -45.19 22.59 -39.44
CA LEU A 21 -44.86 21.41 -38.64
C LEU A 21 -43.34 21.16 -38.71
N ALA A 22 -42.54 22.20 -38.58
CA ALA A 22 -41.23 22.02 -37.98
C ALA A 22 -41.51 21.74 -36.50
N GLY A 23 -41.63 20.46 -36.15
CA GLY A 23 -41.54 20.05 -34.76
C GLY A 23 -40.21 20.54 -34.25
N SER A 24 -40.21 21.66 -33.52
CA SER A 24 -39.06 22.10 -32.77
C SER A 24 -38.66 20.93 -31.88
N CYS A 25 -37.58 20.24 -32.23
CA CYS A 25 -36.85 19.40 -31.28
C CYS A 25 -36.36 20.37 -30.20
N THR A 26 -37.23 20.63 -29.22
CA THR A 26 -36.84 21.32 -28.01
C THR A 26 -35.85 20.38 -27.35
N ASN A 27 -34.57 20.79 -27.37
CA ASN A 27 -33.52 20.05 -26.70
C ASN A 27 -33.83 20.13 -25.20
N LYS A 28 -34.52 19.11 -24.70
CA LYS A 28 -34.95 19.03 -23.31
C LYS A 28 -33.72 18.74 -22.44
N PRO A 29 -33.68 19.26 -21.21
CA PRO A 29 -32.56 18.96 -20.33
C PRO A 29 -32.55 17.43 -20.08
N GLN A 30 -31.36 16.83 -20.12
CA GLN A 30 -31.21 15.41 -19.83
C GLN A 30 -30.05 15.22 -18.86
N ALA A 31 -30.26 14.37 -17.85
CA ALA A 31 -29.17 13.94 -17.01
C ALA A 31 -28.35 12.85 -17.72
N VAL A 32 -27.03 13.03 -17.73
CA VAL A 32 -26.05 12.14 -18.36
C VAL A 32 -24.93 11.82 -17.37
N LEU A 33 -24.09 10.83 -17.71
CA LEU A 33 -22.92 10.44 -16.90
C LEU A 33 -23.28 10.19 -15.42
N LEU A 34 -24.32 9.39 -15.20
CA LEU A 34 -24.78 9.00 -13.87
C LEU A 34 -23.69 8.22 -13.13
N GLN A 35 -23.46 8.61 -11.88
CA GLN A 35 -22.47 8.02 -10.99
C GLN A 35 -23.07 7.70 -9.63
N CYS A 36 -22.63 6.59 -9.05
CA CYS A 36 -22.85 6.20 -7.66
C CYS A 36 -21.48 6.16 -6.99
N ASP A 37 -21.26 6.93 -5.93
CA ASP A 37 -19.97 7.13 -5.26
C ASP A 37 -18.82 7.41 -6.25
N ASN A 38 -19.05 8.41 -7.12
CA ASN A 38 -18.12 8.86 -8.17
C ASN A 38 -17.72 7.79 -9.21
N ARG A 39 -18.47 6.69 -9.31
CA ARG A 39 -18.21 5.57 -10.23
C ARG A 39 -19.40 5.30 -11.12
N SER A 40 -19.14 4.93 -12.37
CA SER A 40 -20.17 4.43 -13.29
C SER A 40 -20.41 2.94 -13.00
N ASN A 41 -21.67 2.56 -12.79
CA ASN A 41 -22.09 1.16 -12.66
C ASN A 41 -21.25 0.31 -11.66
N PRO A 42 -20.95 0.80 -10.44
CA PRO A 42 -20.07 0.10 -9.50
C PRO A 42 -20.70 -1.21 -8.99
N ASN A 43 -19.86 -2.23 -8.74
CA ASN A 43 -20.32 -3.55 -8.30
C ASN A 43 -20.11 -3.84 -6.80
N ASN A 44 -19.60 -2.87 -6.04
CA ASN A 44 -19.09 -3.07 -4.68
C ASN A 44 -19.40 -1.86 -3.78
N ILE A 45 -20.66 -1.42 -3.73
CA ILE A 45 -21.10 -0.39 -2.78
C ILE A 45 -21.30 -1.04 -1.41
N ASP A 46 -20.48 -0.69 -0.44
CA ASP A 46 -20.48 -1.23 0.93
C ASP A 46 -21.13 -0.29 1.96
N ILE A 47 -21.77 0.80 1.49
CA ILE A 47 -22.48 1.76 2.33
C ILE A 47 -24.00 1.73 2.06
N GLN A 48 -24.79 1.89 3.12
CA GLN A 48 -26.27 1.91 3.04
C GLN A 48 -26.84 3.16 2.35
N LYS A 49 -26.06 4.25 2.27
CA LYS A 49 -26.49 5.53 1.69
C LYS A 49 -25.46 6.05 0.69
N PRO A 50 -25.31 5.40 -0.47
CA PRO A 50 -24.40 5.87 -1.50
C PRO A 50 -24.81 7.26 -2.00
N LEU A 51 -23.84 7.97 -2.56
CA LEU A 51 -23.99 9.31 -3.10
C LEU A 51 -24.19 9.26 -4.61
N LEU A 52 -25.32 9.81 -5.07
CA LEU A 52 -25.68 9.83 -6.48
C LEU A 52 -25.32 11.17 -7.11
N SER A 53 -24.75 11.12 -8.30
CA SER A 53 -24.36 12.31 -9.07
C SER A 53 -24.71 12.13 -10.54
N TRP A 54 -24.96 13.24 -11.23
CA TRP A 54 -25.15 13.28 -12.68
C TRP A 54 -24.67 14.62 -13.24
N GLN A 55 -24.48 14.66 -14.56
CA GLN A 55 -24.22 15.89 -15.29
C GLN A 55 -25.45 16.31 -16.08
N LEU A 56 -25.64 17.62 -16.23
CA LEU A 56 -26.70 18.18 -17.05
C LEU A 56 -26.22 18.29 -18.50
N SER A 57 -26.95 17.66 -19.42
CA SER A 57 -26.85 17.89 -20.86
C SER A 57 -28.00 18.77 -21.31
N ASP A 58 -27.69 20.02 -21.66
CA ASP A 58 -28.64 20.97 -22.20
C ASP A 58 -27.88 22.02 -23.03
N THR A 59 -28.17 22.09 -24.33
CA THR A 59 -27.43 22.97 -25.26
C THR A 59 -27.91 24.42 -25.22
N ARG A 60 -28.94 24.74 -24.44
CA ARG A 60 -29.48 26.10 -24.35
C ARG A 60 -28.53 27.00 -23.56
N ARG A 61 -28.31 28.22 -24.03
CA ARG A 61 -27.48 29.21 -23.33
C ARG A 61 -28.11 29.54 -21.97
N GLY A 62 -27.32 29.44 -20.91
CA GLY A 62 -27.80 29.69 -19.53
C GLY A 62 -28.68 28.57 -18.98
N ALA A 63 -28.64 27.37 -19.58
CA ALA A 63 -29.34 26.21 -19.04
C ALA A 63 -28.90 25.88 -17.61
N ALA A 64 -29.88 25.63 -16.76
CA ALA A 64 -29.69 25.23 -15.38
C ALA A 64 -30.81 24.28 -14.97
N GLN A 65 -30.48 23.32 -14.10
CA GLN A 65 -31.45 22.48 -13.43
C GLN A 65 -32.13 23.26 -12.29
N THR A 66 -33.45 23.15 -12.17
CA THR A 66 -34.23 23.72 -11.06
C THR A 66 -34.80 22.67 -10.11
N ALA A 67 -34.94 21.43 -10.59
CA ALA A 67 -35.39 20.30 -9.80
C ALA A 67 -34.88 18.99 -10.38
N TYR A 68 -34.92 17.92 -9.59
CA TYR A 68 -34.68 16.55 -10.06
C TYR A 68 -35.72 15.58 -9.51
N GLN A 69 -35.74 14.39 -10.09
CA GLN A 69 -36.41 13.22 -9.52
C GLN A 69 -35.60 11.99 -9.83
N ILE A 70 -35.25 11.25 -8.79
CA ILE A 70 -34.55 9.97 -8.84
C ILE A 70 -35.58 8.87 -8.61
N ILE A 71 -35.50 7.81 -9.41
CA ILE A 71 -36.18 6.55 -9.14
C ILE A 71 -35.19 5.40 -9.13
N VAL A 72 -35.39 4.47 -8.20
CA VAL A 72 -34.58 3.29 -7.96
C VAL A 72 -35.48 2.07 -7.85
N ALA A 73 -35.05 0.97 -8.45
CA ALA A 73 -35.71 -0.32 -8.35
C ALA A 73 -34.69 -1.46 -8.34
N ASP A 74 -35.09 -2.63 -7.86
CA ASP A 74 -34.29 -3.87 -7.90
C ASP A 74 -34.44 -4.64 -9.25
N ASP A 75 -35.50 -4.36 -10.02
CA ASP A 75 -35.71 -4.81 -11.40
C ASP A 75 -35.87 -3.60 -12.33
N PRO A 76 -35.15 -3.53 -13.47
CA PRO A 76 -35.30 -2.43 -14.43
C PRO A 76 -36.72 -2.26 -14.97
N LYS A 77 -37.57 -3.29 -14.96
CA LYS A 77 -38.98 -3.21 -15.37
C LYS A 77 -39.82 -2.34 -14.44
N LEU A 78 -39.41 -2.21 -13.17
CA LEU A 78 -40.09 -1.39 -12.16
C LEU A 78 -39.59 0.06 -12.15
N LEU A 79 -38.65 0.45 -13.03
CA LEU A 79 -38.15 1.83 -13.15
C LEU A 79 -39.16 2.74 -13.86
N ASN A 80 -40.29 2.99 -13.21
CA ASN A 80 -41.27 3.97 -13.62
C ASN A 80 -41.85 4.71 -12.40
N ASP A 81 -42.58 5.81 -12.65
CA ASP A 81 -43.08 6.69 -11.60
C ASP A 81 -44.03 5.98 -10.60
N ALA A 82 -44.74 4.92 -11.01
CA ALA A 82 -45.72 4.21 -10.20
C ALA A 82 -45.10 3.05 -9.39
N ASP A 83 -44.12 2.35 -9.97
CA ASP A 83 -43.69 1.04 -9.45
C ASP A 83 -42.32 1.04 -8.76
N ALA A 84 -41.55 2.13 -8.80
CA ALA A 84 -40.17 2.21 -8.29
C ALA A 84 -40.06 1.80 -6.80
N ASN A 85 -39.89 0.50 -6.58
CA ASN A 85 -40.14 -0.20 -5.33
C ASN A 85 -39.06 0.04 -4.27
N VAL A 86 -37.91 0.57 -4.66
CA VAL A 86 -36.78 0.82 -3.76
C VAL A 86 -36.76 2.28 -3.32
N TRP A 87 -36.90 3.21 -4.26
CA TRP A 87 -36.94 4.64 -3.95
C TRP A 87 -37.56 5.45 -5.08
N ASN A 88 -38.39 6.43 -4.73
CA ASN A 88 -38.83 7.49 -5.63
C ASN A 88 -38.81 8.80 -4.85
N THR A 89 -38.00 9.77 -5.27
CA THR A 89 -37.90 11.06 -4.56
C THR A 89 -39.12 11.95 -4.77
N GLY A 90 -39.93 11.66 -5.79
CA GLY A 90 -40.77 12.68 -6.41
C GLY A 90 -39.92 13.84 -6.92
N LYS A 91 -40.57 14.98 -7.18
CA LYS A 91 -39.86 16.18 -7.62
C LYS A 91 -39.24 16.91 -6.43
N VAL A 92 -37.92 17.05 -6.42
CA VAL A 92 -37.15 17.80 -5.41
C VAL A 92 -36.66 19.10 -6.02
N ALA A 93 -37.14 20.24 -5.50
CA ALA A 93 -36.81 21.58 -6.00
C ALA A 93 -35.42 22.03 -5.53
N THR A 94 -34.38 21.66 -6.30
CA THR A 94 -32.99 22.06 -6.07
C THR A 94 -32.17 21.97 -7.36
N SER A 95 -31.14 22.80 -7.46
CA SER A 95 -30.12 22.75 -8.51
C SER A 95 -29.01 21.74 -8.21
N GLN A 96 -28.99 21.13 -7.02
CA GLN A 96 -27.98 20.14 -6.64
C GLN A 96 -28.07 18.91 -7.56
N SER A 97 -26.92 18.47 -8.06
CA SER A 97 -26.77 17.34 -8.98
C SER A 97 -25.57 16.44 -8.63
N VAL A 98 -24.86 16.77 -7.55
CA VAL A 98 -23.67 16.07 -7.09
C VAL A 98 -23.89 15.65 -5.64
N HIS A 99 -23.52 14.40 -5.34
CA HIS A 99 -23.53 13.82 -4.01
C HIS A 99 -24.89 13.87 -3.31
N ILE A 100 -25.95 13.52 -4.04
CA ILE A 100 -27.28 13.34 -3.48
C ILE A 100 -27.31 12.03 -2.68
N PRO A 101 -27.51 12.06 -1.35
CA PRO A 101 -27.54 10.84 -0.57
C PRO A 101 -28.78 10.00 -0.88
N TYR A 102 -28.56 8.72 -1.16
CA TYR A 102 -29.65 7.75 -1.23
C TYR A 102 -30.45 7.76 0.07
N SER A 103 -31.77 7.94 -0.06
CA SER A 103 -32.70 8.06 1.07
C SER A 103 -33.94 7.16 0.91
N GLY A 104 -33.80 6.08 0.15
CA GLY A 104 -34.84 5.07 -0.03
C GLY A 104 -34.84 3.98 1.04
N ASN A 105 -35.47 2.86 0.71
CA ASN A 105 -35.52 1.68 1.58
C ASN A 105 -34.10 1.15 1.88
N ALA A 106 -33.93 0.49 3.04
CA ALA A 106 -32.65 -0.14 3.37
C ALA A 106 -32.23 -1.13 2.27
N MET A 107 -30.98 -1.05 1.83
CA MET A 107 -30.46 -1.92 0.78
C MET A 107 -30.03 -3.26 1.37
N LEU A 108 -30.17 -4.30 0.56
CA LEU A 108 -29.68 -5.64 0.85
C LEU A 108 -28.27 -5.80 0.31
N SER A 109 -27.46 -6.63 0.97
CA SER A 109 -26.13 -7.00 0.50
C SER A 109 -26.18 -7.85 -0.77
N ASN A 110 -25.10 -7.82 -1.55
CA ASN A 110 -24.94 -8.58 -2.80
C ASN A 110 -26.09 -8.40 -3.82
N SER A 111 -26.78 -7.26 -3.75
CA SER A 111 -27.99 -6.99 -4.52
C SER A 111 -27.73 -5.88 -5.54
N LYS A 112 -28.40 -5.96 -6.69
CA LYS A 112 -28.24 -4.99 -7.77
C LYS A 112 -29.43 -4.05 -7.80
N TYR A 113 -29.16 -2.75 -7.86
CA TYR A 113 -30.15 -1.70 -7.91
C TYR A 113 -29.97 -0.90 -9.18
N TYR A 114 -31.07 -0.67 -9.88
CA TYR A 114 -31.14 0.12 -11.10
C TYR A 114 -31.72 1.48 -10.75
N TRP A 115 -31.26 2.51 -11.43
CA TRP A 115 -31.76 3.86 -11.21
C TRP A 115 -31.69 4.71 -12.46
N LYS A 116 -32.52 5.74 -12.48
CA LYS A 116 -32.47 6.81 -13.48
C LYS A 116 -32.95 8.11 -12.85
N VAL A 117 -32.59 9.22 -13.47
CA VAL A 117 -32.95 10.56 -13.00
C VAL A 117 -33.55 11.37 -14.14
N ARG A 118 -34.53 12.21 -13.83
CA ARG A 118 -34.99 13.28 -14.72
C ARG A 118 -34.82 14.63 -14.03
N VAL A 119 -34.67 15.67 -14.83
CA VAL A 119 -34.34 17.02 -14.37
C VAL A 119 -35.34 18.03 -14.95
N TRP A 120 -35.57 19.14 -14.25
CA TRP A 120 -36.41 20.25 -14.73
C TRP A 120 -35.54 21.42 -15.12
N ASP A 121 -35.93 22.12 -16.19
CA ASP A 121 -35.28 23.37 -16.60
C ASP A 121 -35.82 24.61 -15.87
N HIS A 122 -35.29 25.77 -16.25
CA HIS A 122 -35.71 27.09 -15.75
C HIS A 122 -37.16 27.46 -16.08
N LEU A 123 -37.81 26.81 -17.06
CA LEU A 123 -39.22 26.98 -17.38
C LEU A 123 -40.11 25.97 -16.63
N ASN A 124 -39.53 25.27 -15.65
CA ASN A 124 -40.21 24.26 -14.86
C ASN A 124 -40.75 23.09 -15.71
N GLN A 125 -40.14 22.84 -16.87
CA GLN A 125 -40.52 21.75 -17.76
C GLN A 125 -39.68 20.49 -17.47
N PRO A 126 -40.31 19.30 -17.37
CA PRO A 126 -39.58 18.06 -17.16
C PRO A 126 -38.80 17.67 -18.42
N GLY A 127 -37.54 17.33 -18.20
CA GLY A 127 -36.64 16.71 -19.16
C GLY A 127 -36.96 15.25 -19.46
N ALA A 128 -36.22 14.67 -20.39
CA ALA A 128 -36.23 13.23 -20.59
C ALA A 128 -35.59 12.51 -19.40
N TRP A 129 -36.02 11.27 -19.14
CA TRP A 129 -35.28 10.39 -18.25
C TRP A 129 -33.87 10.14 -18.80
N SER A 130 -32.90 9.97 -17.89
CA SER A 130 -31.58 9.46 -18.23
C SER A 130 -31.65 8.03 -18.76
N GLN A 131 -30.55 7.57 -19.36
CA GLN A 131 -30.32 6.13 -19.50
C GLN A 131 -30.31 5.47 -18.11
N VAL A 132 -30.71 4.19 -18.07
CA VAL A 132 -30.67 3.41 -16.83
C VAL A 132 -29.21 3.17 -16.43
N SER A 133 -28.89 3.50 -15.20
CA SER A 133 -27.63 3.19 -14.54
C SER A 133 -27.89 2.19 -13.41
N TYR A 134 -26.85 1.62 -12.83
CA TYR A 134 -27.01 0.70 -11.70
C TYR A 134 -25.88 0.84 -10.67
N TRP A 135 -26.07 0.24 -9.51
CA TRP A 135 -24.99 -0.18 -8.63
C TRP A 135 -25.29 -1.57 -8.08
N LYS A 136 -24.25 -2.26 -7.60
CA LYS A 136 -24.40 -3.49 -6.83
C LYS A 136 -23.77 -3.30 -5.45
N THR A 137 -24.48 -3.75 -4.42
CA THR A 137 -23.97 -3.72 -3.05
C THR A 137 -22.98 -4.84 -2.80
N ALA A 138 -21.99 -4.57 -1.96
CA ALA A 138 -21.11 -5.57 -1.37
C ALA A 138 -21.79 -6.20 -0.14
N LEU A 139 -21.02 -6.66 0.84
CA LEU A 139 -21.52 -6.93 2.20
C LEU A 139 -21.65 -5.59 2.93
N LEU A 140 -22.85 -5.29 3.43
CA LEU A 140 -23.20 -4.03 4.07
C LEU A 140 -23.05 -4.10 5.59
N GLN A 141 -23.02 -5.30 6.16
CA GLN A 141 -22.84 -5.53 7.59
C GLN A 141 -21.64 -6.42 7.84
N GLN A 142 -20.89 -6.12 8.91
CA GLN A 142 -19.69 -6.87 9.26
C GLN A 142 -20.02 -8.33 9.60
N GLU A 143 -21.21 -8.58 10.16
CA GLU A 143 -21.69 -9.88 10.57
C GLU A 143 -21.97 -10.82 9.39
N GLU A 144 -22.10 -10.29 8.17
CA GLU A 144 -22.25 -11.09 6.95
C GLU A 144 -20.91 -11.70 6.48
N TRP A 145 -19.78 -11.20 6.99
CA TRP A 145 -18.48 -11.82 6.77
C TRP A 145 -18.35 -13.09 7.62
N VAL A 146 -18.58 -14.24 6.98
CA VAL A 146 -18.41 -15.56 7.61
C VAL A 146 -16.97 -16.10 7.51
N ALA A 147 -16.07 -15.37 6.86
CA ALA A 147 -14.67 -15.74 6.74
C ALA A 147 -13.95 -15.51 8.08
N LYS A 148 -13.01 -16.40 8.43
CA LYS A 148 -12.08 -16.18 9.53
C LYS A 148 -10.80 -15.57 8.99
N TRP A 149 -10.21 -14.66 9.77
CA TRP A 149 -8.82 -14.29 9.54
C TRP A 149 -7.96 -15.54 9.60
N ILE A 150 -7.22 -15.78 8.53
CA ILE A 150 -6.26 -16.86 8.42
C ILE A 150 -4.88 -16.25 8.26
N GLY A 151 -3.93 -16.77 9.00
CA GLY A 151 -2.55 -16.34 9.01
C GLY A 151 -1.73 -17.40 9.71
N LYS A 152 -0.42 -17.38 9.49
CA LYS A 152 0.49 -18.17 10.33
C LYS A 152 0.51 -17.54 11.72
N ASP A 153 0.50 -18.36 12.77
CA ASP A 153 0.69 -17.86 14.13
C ASP A 153 2.04 -17.14 14.18
N LEU A 154 2.03 -15.84 14.51
CA LEU A 154 3.26 -15.05 14.58
C LEU A 154 4.15 -15.52 15.74
N ASN A 155 3.60 -16.26 16.71
CA ASN A 155 4.39 -16.94 17.75
C ASN A 155 5.16 -18.15 17.20
N GLU A 156 4.78 -18.70 16.04
CA GLU A 156 5.57 -19.69 15.27
C GLU A 156 6.57 -19.02 14.31
N ILE A 157 6.53 -17.69 14.19
CA ILE A 157 7.61 -16.88 13.62
C ILE A 157 8.47 -16.33 14.77
N ASN A 158 8.76 -17.19 15.74
CA ASN A 158 10.10 -17.16 16.30
C ASN A 158 11.06 -17.53 15.16
N ASP A 159 11.42 -16.55 14.33
CA ASP A 159 12.80 -16.52 13.82
C ASP A 159 13.64 -16.78 15.06
N GLU A 160 14.36 -17.92 15.10
CA GLU A 160 15.01 -18.38 16.32
C GLU A 160 15.65 -17.20 17.07
N PRO A 161 15.19 -16.89 18.29
CA PRO A 161 15.67 -15.72 19.03
C PRO A 161 17.15 -15.94 19.24
N ILE A 162 18.02 -15.16 18.58
CA ILE A 162 19.48 -15.40 18.43
C ILE A 162 20.04 -16.30 19.56
N PRO A 163 19.93 -17.65 19.45
CA PRO A 163 20.28 -18.52 20.57
C PRO A 163 21.80 -18.77 20.62
N THR A 164 22.53 -18.15 19.68
CA THR A 164 23.91 -18.49 19.33
C THR A 164 24.84 -17.29 19.24
N ALA A 165 24.39 -16.06 19.50
CA ALA A 165 25.29 -14.91 19.58
C ALA A 165 25.37 -14.36 21.01
N ASN A 166 26.61 -14.14 21.43
CA ASN A 166 26.99 -13.51 22.67
C ASN A 166 27.62 -12.16 22.34
N TRP A 167 27.49 -11.22 23.27
CA TRP A 167 28.34 -10.05 23.29
C TRP A 167 29.78 -10.51 23.49
N ILE A 168 30.64 -10.11 22.56
CA ILE A 168 32.07 -10.38 22.62
C ILE A 168 32.87 -9.09 22.70
N TRP A 169 34.05 -9.19 23.30
CA TRP A 169 35.03 -8.10 23.30
C TRP A 169 36.46 -8.64 23.44
N HIS A 170 37.44 -7.74 23.43
CA HIS A 170 38.82 -8.07 23.70
C HIS A 170 39.01 -8.58 25.15
N ARG A 171 39.79 -9.66 25.31
CA ARG A 171 40.10 -10.30 26.61
C ARG A 171 40.64 -9.37 27.70
N ASP A 172 41.41 -8.36 27.32
CA ASP A 172 42.01 -7.42 28.27
C ASP A 172 41.03 -6.32 28.71
N GLY A 173 39.75 -6.43 28.31
CA GLY A 173 38.70 -5.50 28.66
C GLY A 173 38.68 -4.26 27.75
N THR A 174 38.13 -3.18 28.29
CA THR A 174 37.86 -1.96 27.53
C THR A 174 38.77 -0.83 27.98
N ILE A 175 39.45 -0.22 27.02
CA ILE A 175 40.19 1.04 27.20
C ILE A 175 39.50 2.08 26.34
N GLN A 176 39.15 3.22 26.94
CA GLN A 176 38.43 4.29 26.26
C GLN A 176 39.22 4.78 25.03
N GLY A 177 38.55 4.86 23.88
CA GLY A 177 39.10 5.36 22.63
C GLY A 177 40.05 4.39 21.92
N GLU A 178 40.34 3.23 22.51
CA GLU A 178 41.15 2.21 21.88
C GLU A 178 40.34 1.41 20.86
N MET A 179 40.94 1.17 19.69
CA MET A 179 40.32 0.39 18.63
C MET A 179 40.59 -1.10 18.81
N VAL A 180 39.51 -1.87 18.84
CA VAL A 180 39.50 -3.32 18.88
C VAL A 180 38.98 -3.83 17.55
N TYR A 181 39.66 -4.82 16.99
CA TYR A 181 39.20 -5.56 15.83
C TYR A 181 38.68 -6.91 16.29
N LEU A 182 37.46 -7.24 15.86
CA LEU A 182 36.84 -8.54 16.05
C LEU A 182 36.74 -9.19 14.67
N GLU A 183 37.29 -10.40 14.52
CA GLU A 183 37.32 -11.08 13.24
C GLU A 183 36.89 -12.55 13.33
N GLN A 184 36.30 -13.01 12.23
CA GLN A 184 36.00 -14.41 12.01
C GLN A 184 36.11 -14.74 10.53
N THR A 185 36.66 -15.92 10.23
CA THR A 185 36.63 -16.49 8.88
C THR A 185 35.55 -17.55 8.79
N ILE A 186 34.70 -17.44 7.78
CA ILE A 186 33.71 -18.48 7.46
C ILE A 186 34.05 -19.10 6.11
N VAL A 187 33.68 -20.37 5.94
CA VAL A 187 33.83 -21.08 4.66
C VAL A 187 32.44 -21.35 4.10
N LEU A 188 32.16 -20.80 2.92
CA LEU A 188 30.91 -21.00 2.20
C LEU A 188 31.09 -22.07 1.13
N ASP A 189 30.07 -22.92 0.99
CA ASP A 189 29.96 -23.88 -0.10
C ASP A 189 29.59 -23.19 -1.42
N ASP A 190 29.69 -23.92 -2.53
CA ASP A 190 29.41 -23.40 -3.89
C ASP A 190 27.90 -23.24 -4.18
N LYS A 191 27.06 -23.15 -3.15
CA LYS A 191 25.62 -22.98 -3.31
C LYS A 191 25.28 -21.55 -3.73
N SER A 192 24.25 -21.43 -4.58
CA SER A 192 23.72 -20.13 -4.99
C SER A 192 23.08 -19.40 -3.81
N ILE A 193 23.67 -18.28 -3.40
CA ILE A 193 23.12 -17.41 -2.35
C ILE A 193 21.96 -16.59 -2.94
N GLU A 194 20.78 -16.70 -2.33
CA GLU A 194 19.62 -15.86 -2.64
C GLU A 194 19.75 -14.51 -1.95
N ASN A 195 19.98 -14.50 -0.63
CA ASN A 195 20.15 -13.31 0.20
C ASN A 195 21.19 -13.54 1.30
N ALA A 196 21.94 -12.50 1.68
CA ALA A 196 22.84 -12.55 2.83
C ALA A 196 22.83 -11.22 3.59
N TYR A 197 22.74 -11.31 4.91
CA TYR A 197 22.66 -10.16 5.82
C TYR A 197 23.52 -10.36 7.04
N ILE A 198 24.04 -9.26 7.58
CA ILE A 198 24.58 -9.20 8.94
C ILE A 198 23.79 -8.17 9.75
N ASP A 199 23.25 -8.63 10.88
CA ASP A 199 22.63 -7.82 11.91
C ASP A 199 23.70 -7.52 12.96
N LEU A 200 24.04 -6.24 13.18
CA LEU A 200 25.15 -5.84 14.05
C LEU A 200 24.74 -4.75 15.04
N ALA A 201 25.17 -4.92 16.29
CA ALA A 201 25.15 -3.88 17.33
C ALA A 201 26.53 -3.80 18.00
N VAL A 202 27.04 -2.60 18.20
CA VAL A 202 28.35 -2.35 18.84
C VAL A 202 28.26 -1.12 19.73
N ASP A 203 28.80 -1.22 20.94
CA ASP A 203 28.91 -0.14 21.90
C ASP A 203 30.35 0.42 21.91
N ASN A 204 30.66 1.60 21.32
CA ASN A 204 29.75 2.61 20.75
C ASN A 204 29.84 2.81 19.24
N ALA A 205 31.03 2.72 18.67
CA ALA A 205 31.30 3.07 17.30
C ALA A 205 31.94 1.90 16.58
N TYR A 206 31.59 1.69 15.32
CA TYR A 206 32.17 0.63 14.50
C TYR A 206 32.27 0.97 13.02
N GLU A 207 33.13 0.22 12.34
CA GLU A 207 33.14 0.03 10.89
C GLU A 207 33.16 -1.48 10.62
N LEU A 208 32.26 -1.94 9.76
CA LEU A 208 32.12 -3.33 9.35
C LEU A 208 32.77 -3.54 7.98
N PHE A 209 33.58 -4.60 7.89
CA PHE A 209 34.22 -5.05 6.66
C PHE A 209 33.86 -6.50 6.35
N ILE A 210 33.66 -6.79 5.06
CA ILE A 210 33.53 -8.15 4.52
C ILE A 210 34.54 -8.26 3.39
N ASN A 211 35.50 -9.19 3.50
CA ASN A 211 36.59 -9.37 2.52
C ASN A 211 37.28 -8.04 2.15
N ASP A 212 37.73 -7.28 3.16
CA ASP A 212 38.33 -5.94 3.03
C ASP A 212 37.42 -4.81 2.52
N HIS A 213 36.18 -5.10 2.12
CA HIS A 213 35.23 -4.08 1.67
C HIS A 213 34.44 -3.51 2.83
N ALA A 214 34.49 -2.19 3.02
CA ALA A 214 33.61 -1.50 3.95
C ALA A 214 32.14 -1.70 3.55
N VAL A 215 31.32 -2.10 4.52
CA VAL A 215 29.90 -2.40 4.35
C VAL A 215 29.02 -1.38 5.08
N GLY A 216 29.44 -0.93 6.25
CA GLY A 216 28.64 -0.04 7.07
C GLY A 216 29.35 0.41 8.33
N SER A 217 28.87 1.51 8.89
CA SER A 217 29.45 2.08 10.10
C SER A 217 28.44 2.79 10.97
N HIS A 218 28.86 2.96 12.21
CA HIS A 218 28.17 3.76 13.20
C HIS A 218 29.18 4.50 14.05
N ARG A 219 28.87 5.73 14.46
CA ARG A 219 29.83 6.58 15.19
C ARG A 219 29.39 6.92 16.62
N GLU A 220 28.13 6.75 16.98
CA GLU A 220 27.65 7.02 18.34
C GLU A 220 26.48 6.12 18.74
N TRP A 221 26.56 5.50 19.91
CA TRP A 221 25.44 4.77 20.50
C TRP A 221 24.39 5.75 21.03
N THR A 222 23.23 5.87 20.38
CA THR A 222 22.10 6.68 20.88
C THR A 222 21.01 5.80 21.49
N PRO A 223 20.22 6.22 22.50
CA PRO A 223 19.11 5.41 23.03
C PRO A 223 18.04 5.00 22.00
N LEU A 224 17.97 5.68 20.85
CA LEU A 224 17.06 5.36 19.74
C LEU A 224 17.65 4.36 18.73
N GLN A 225 18.98 4.23 18.65
CA GLN A 225 19.70 3.34 17.70
C GLN A 225 20.46 2.22 18.41
N GLY A 226 21.02 2.47 19.59
CA GLY A 226 21.70 1.51 20.47
C GLY A 226 20.79 0.40 20.98
N SER A 227 19.47 0.58 20.99
CA SER A 227 18.54 -0.51 21.30
C SER A 227 18.18 -1.36 20.08
N ARG A 228 18.89 -1.24 18.94
CA ARG A 228 18.54 -1.94 17.69
C ARG A 228 19.75 -2.50 16.95
N PHE A 229 19.59 -3.70 16.43
CA PHE A 229 20.51 -4.22 15.41
C PHE A 229 20.39 -3.37 14.15
N VAL A 230 21.53 -3.02 13.54
CA VAL A 230 21.57 -2.47 12.19
C VAL A 230 21.81 -3.62 11.21
N ARG A 231 20.94 -3.75 10.20
CA ARG A 231 21.06 -4.78 9.17
C ARG A 231 21.80 -4.25 7.95
N TYR A 232 22.81 -4.97 7.51
CA TYR A 232 23.51 -4.72 6.25
C TYR A 232 23.33 -5.89 5.27
N PRO A 233 22.93 -5.63 4.02
CA PRO A 233 23.03 -6.63 2.96
C PRO A 233 24.50 -6.84 2.57
N ILE A 234 24.95 -8.09 2.55
CA ILE A 234 26.37 -8.41 2.27
C ILE A 234 26.57 -9.39 1.13
N LYS A 235 25.50 -9.83 0.47
CA LYS A 235 25.55 -10.82 -0.61
C LYS A 235 26.65 -10.51 -1.64
N ASP A 236 26.71 -9.27 -2.10
CA ASP A 236 27.63 -8.84 -3.16
C ASP A 236 29.08 -8.67 -2.69
N LYS A 237 29.36 -8.95 -1.41
CA LYS A 237 30.71 -8.93 -0.82
C LYS A 237 31.25 -10.31 -0.49
N LEU A 238 30.40 -11.34 -0.58
CA LEU A 238 30.79 -12.72 -0.30
C LEU A 238 31.41 -13.38 -1.54
N LEU A 239 32.32 -14.30 -1.28
CA LEU A 239 33.01 -15.15 -2.25
C LEU A 239 32.62 -16.61 -2.01
N ALA A 240 32.84 -17.47 -3.00
CA ALA A 240 32.85 -18.92 -2.76
C ALA A 240 34.08 -19.28 -1.91
N GLY A 241 33.93 -20.22 -0.97
CA GLY A 241 35.00 -20.59 -0.04
C GLY A 241 35.19 -19.62 1.12
N GLU A 242 36.43 -19.28 1.44
CA GLU A 242 36.80 -18.47 2.61
C GLU A 242 36.32 -17.01 2.48
N ASN A 243 35.73 -16.50 3.56
CA ASN A 243 35.26 -15.14 3.69
C ASN A 243 35.64 -14.58 5.07
N LEU A 244 36.28 -13.41 5.07
CA LEU A 244 36.68 -12.71 6.29
C LEU A 244 35.63 -11.68 6.68
N ILE A 245 35.17 -11.75 7.92
CA ILE A 245 34.26 -10.79 8.54
C ILE A 245 35.06 -10.04 9.60
N GLN A 246 35.04 -8.71 9.56
CA GLN A 246 35.79 -7.88 10.48
C GLN A 246 34.95 -6.71 10.98
N ILE A 247 34.99 -6.48 12.29
CA ILE A 247 34.35 -5.35 12.95
C ILE A 247 35.45 -4.57 13.66
N ALA A 248 35.78 -3.39 13.14
CA ALA A 248 36.57 -2.40 13.86
C ALA A 248 35.64 -1.69 14.82
N ALA A 249 35.95 -1.69 16.12
CA ALA A 249 35.07 -1.18 17.17
C ALA A 249 35.83 -0.29 18.17
N VAL A 250 35.18 0.76 18.65
CA VAL A 250 35.71 1.66 19.69
C VAL A 250 34.61 1.95 20.72
N GLN A 251 34.95 1.81 22.01
CA GLN A 251 34.17 2.35 23.12
C GLN A 251 34.69 3.75 23.43
N THR A 252 33.84 4.77 23.24
CA THR A 252 34.24 6.18 23.34
C THR A 252 33.97 6.78 24.71
N GLN A 253 33.18 6.13 25.57
CA GLN A 253 32.86 6.62 26.91
C GLN A 253 33.82 6.04 27.96
N ALA A 254 34.25 6.89 28.89
CA ALA A 254 35.04 6.47 30.04
C ALA A 254 34.24 5.52 30.94
N ASP A 255 34.92 4.53 31.54
CA ASP A 255 34.36 3.61 32.53
C ASP A 255 33.15 2.78 32.04
N LYS A 256 32.98 2.64 30.72
CA LYS A 256 31.96 1.78 30.08
C LYS A 256 32.60 0.53 29.48
N LYS A 257 31.84 -0.57 29.49
CA LYS A 257 32.22 -1.80 28.79
C LYS A 257 31.95 -1.64 27.30
N GLY A 258 32.92 -2.00 26.48
CA GLY A 258 32.73 -2.22 25.05
C GLY A 258 32.16 -3.60 24.80
N GLY A 259 31.37 -3.72 23.75
CA GLY A 259 30.80 -4.98 23.31
C GLY A 259 30.36 -4.90 21.87
N ALA A 260 30.48 -6.02 21.15
CA ALA A 260 29.85 -6.21 19.86
C ALA A 260 29.05 -7.51 19.88
N ILE A 261 27.89 -7.50 19.22
CA ILE A 261 27.10 -8.68 18.98
C ILE A 261 26.61 -8.66 17.53
N ALA A 262 26.78 -9.77 16.83
CA ALA A 262 26.37 -9.89 15.44
C ALA A 262 25.71 -11.24 15.15
N ARG A 263 24.75 -11.21 14.23
CA ARG A 263 24.22 -12.40 13.56
C ARG A 263 24.41 -12.26 12.06
N LEU A 264 25.07 -13.24 11.46
CA LEU A 264 25.11 -13.43 10.02
C LEU A 264 23.99 -14.41 9.61
N SER A 265 23.28 -14.09 8.53
CA SER A 265 22.26 -14.95 7.93
C SER A 265 22.46 -15.06 6.43
N ILE A 266 22.68 -16.27 5.94
CA ILE A 266 22.83 -16.59 4.51
C ILE A 266 21.70 -17.53 4.10
N TYR A 267 20.92 -17.12 3.12
CA TYR A 267 19.81 -17.88 2.56
C TYR A 267 20.16 -18.32 1.14
N TYR A 268 20.04 -19.62 0.86
CA TYR A 268 20.36 -20.21 -0.43
C TYR A 268 19.11 -20.41 -1.29
N SER A 269 19.31 -20.45 -2.60
CA SER A 269 18.23 -20.66 -3.57
C SER A 269 17.56 -22.03 -3.48
N ASP A 270 18.18 -23.02 -2.82
CA ASP A 270 17.59 -24.34 -2.54
C ASP A 270 16.64 -24.33 -1.32
N GLY A 271 16.47 -23.18 -0.67
CA GLY A 271 15.66 -23.01 0.55
C GLY A 271 16.40 -23.30 1.86
N THR A 272 17.65 -23.80 1.80
CA THR A 272 18.50 -23.98 2.98
C THR A 272 19.10 -22.65 3.44
N HIS A 273 19.62 -22.61 4.67
CA HIS A 273 20.22 -21.40 5.23
C HIS A 273 21.34 -21.72 6.21
N LEU A 274 22.25 -20.77 6.39
CA LEU A 274 23.28 -20.78 7.42
C LEU A 274 23.11 -19.56 8.33
N LEU A 275 23.28 -19.80 9.64
CA LEU A 275 23.26 -18.78 10.68
C LEU A 275 24.55 -18.87 11.48
N PHE A 276 25.21 -17.72 11.66
CA PHE A 276 26.40 -17.59 12.51
C PHE A 276 26.22 -16.44 13.48
N GLY A 277 26.71 -16.59 14.70
CA GLY A 277 26.69 -15.56 15.74
C GLY A 277 28.11 -15.16 16.17
N THR A 278 28.22 -14.04 16.86
CA THR A 278 29.42 -13.74 17.65
C THR A 278 29.51 -14.68 18.85
N ASP A 279 30.62 -15.37 19.02
CA ASP A 279 30.85 -16.30 20.14
C ASP A 279 32.35 -16.39 20.46
N HIS A 280 32.73 -17.32 21.34
CA HIS A 280 34.12 -17.57 21.74
C HIS A 280 35.06 -18.02 20.60
N THR A 281 34.56 -18.34 19.41
CA THR A 281 35.38 -18.72 18.25
C THR A 281 35.95 -17.50 17.52
N TRP A 282 35.46 -16.29 17.83
CA TRP A 282 35.96 -15.06 17.23
C TRP A 282 37.34 -14.68 17.79
N GLU A 283 38.15 -14.09 16.93
CA GLU A 283 39.42 -13.48 17.30
C GLU A 283 39.19 -12.00 17.65
N ALA A 284 39.90 -11.51 18.66
CA ALA A 284 39.91 -10.09 19.02
C ALA A 284 41.35 -9.61 19.20
N TYR A 285 41.71 -8.49 18.60
CA TYR A 285 43.05 -7.90 18.71
C TYR A 285 43.01 -6.38 18.61
N LYS A 286 44.15 -5.77 18.91
CA LYS A 286 44.37 -4.32 18.82
C LYS A 286 45.34 -4.05 17.67
N SER A 287 45.09 -2.98 16.93
CA SER A 287 45.98 -2.54 15.85
C SER A 287 46.76 -1.30 16.28
N THR A 288 48.02 -1.23 15.87
CA THR A 288 48.83 0.00 15.96
C THR A 288 48.55 0.95 14.80
N GLU A 289 47.80 0.51 13.78
CA GLU A 289 47.39 1.35 12.67
C GLU A 289 46.24 2.27 13.11
N ASN A 290 46.39 3.56 12.85
CA ASN A 290 45.37 4.56 13.13
C ASN A 290 44.35 4.60 11.99
N GLY A 291 43.07 4.49 12.33
CA GLY A 291 41.95 4.70 11.41
C GLY A 291 41.00 3.51 11.29
N TRP A 292 39.86 3.74 10.66
CA TRP A 292 38.84 2.71 10.39
C TRP A 292 39.16 1.99 9.08
N ILE A 293 40.11 1.07 9.14
CA ILE A 293 40.58 0.31 7.96
C ILE A 293 40.53 -1.18 8.24
N SER A 294 40.32 -2.00 7.22
CA SER A 294 40.61 -3.43 7.35
C SER A 294 42.13 -3.58 7.59
N PRO A 295 42.57 -4.14 8.71
CA PRO A 295 43.99 -4.23 9.04
C PRO A 295 44.61 -5.34 8.17
N LYS A 296 45.29 -4.96 7.10
CA LYS A 296 45.94 -5.90 6.16
C LYS A 296 47.27 -6.45 6.68
N ALA A 297 47.89 -5.77 7.65
CA ALA A 297 49.10 -6.17 8.34
C ALA A 297 49.23 -5.42 9.68
N GLY A 298 50.09 -5.87 10.61
CA GLY A 298 50.39 -5.12 11.85
C GLY A 298 49.57 -5.48 13.09
N VAL A 299 48.88 -6.63 13.08
CA VAL A 299 48.20 -7.16 14.27
C VAL A 299 49.22 -7.45 15.37
N THR A 300 48.98 -6.95 16.59
CA THR A 300 49.83 -7.21 17.76
C THR A 300 49.03 -7.85 18.88
N GLY A 301 49.65 -8.79 19.60
CA GLY A 301 49.07 -9.43 20.78
C GLY A 301 48.26 -10.69 20.52
N PRO A 302 47.79 -11.36 21.59
CA PRO A 302 47.02 -12.59 21.49
C PRO A 302 45.63 -12.31 20.94
N LYS A 303 45.30 -12.97 19.83
CA LYS A 303 43.99 -12.93 19.21
C LYS A 303 42.98 -13.75 20.01
N LYS A 304 42.22 -13.14 20.91
CA LYS A 304 41.14 -13.88 21.58
C LYS A 304 40.01 -12.96 22.02
N ALA A 305 38.84 -13.15 21.41
CA ALA A 305 37.61 -12.60 21.94
C ALA A 305 37.18 -13.38 23.18
N VAL A 306 36.50 -12.69 24.10
CA VAL A 306 35.81 -13.31 25.22
C VAL A 306 34.32 -13.00 25.12
N GLU A 307 33.48 -13.99 25.42
CA GLU A 307 32.05 -13.77 25.63
C GLU A 307 31.88 -13.02 26.95
N ILE A 308 31.45 -11.76 26.86
CA ILE A 308 31.28 -10.87 28.03
C ILE A 308 29.85 -10.90 28.55
N GLU A 309 28.88 -11.23 27.70
CA GLU A 309 27.47 -11.31 28.06
C GLU A 309 26.67 -12.10 27.02
N LYS A 310 25.57 -12.73 27.44
CA LYS A 310 24.60 -13.32 26.50
C LYS A 310 23.69 -12.25 25.91
N TYR A 311 23.09 -12.49 24.75
CA TYR A 311 21.97 -11.67 24.30
C TYR A 311 20.86 -11.63 25.37
N GLY A 312 20.27 -10.45 25.60
CA GLY A 312 19.25 -10.26 26.65
C GLY A 312 19.80 -10.08 28.06
N GLY A 313 21.13 -10.01 28.24
CA GLY A 313 21.78 -9.88 29.54
C GLY A 313 21.62 -8.50 30.20
N GLU A 314 22.27 -8.32 31.36
CA GLU A 314 22.08 -7.14 32.21
C GLU A 314 22.55 -5.81 31.61
N HIS A 315 23.64 -5.78 30.82
CA HIS A 315 24.22 -4.51 30.38
C HIS A 315 23.51 -3.92 29.16
N TRP A 316 23.10 -4.77 28.22
CA TRP A 316 22.47 -4.30 26.98
C TRP A 316 21.02 -4.78 26.79
N GLY A 317 20.55 -5.73 27.61
CA GLY A 317 19.17 -6.22 27.53
C GLY A 317 18.81 -6.81 26.17
N ASN A 318 17.53 -6.68 25.82
CA ASN A 318 17.00 -7.11 24.52
C ASN A 318 17.20 -6.00 23.49
N ILE A 319 18.17 -6.18 22.59
CA ILE A 319 18.30 -5.35 21.40
C ILE A 319 17.20 -5.75 20.42
N HIS A 320 16.31 -4.81 20.06
CA HIS A 320 15.23 -5.12 19.13
C HIS A 320 15.80 -5.45 17.74
N GLU A 321 15.32 -6.56 17.14
CA GLU A 321 15.61 -6.85 15.75
C GLU A 321 15.11 -5.70 14.85
N PRO A 322 15.80 -5.39 13.73
CA PRO A 322 15.26 -4.50 12.73
C PRO A 322 13.91 -5.06 12.25
N TYR A 323 12.92 -4.18 12.08
CA TYR A 323 11.61 -4.57 11.59
C TYR A 323 11.76 -5.38 10.29
N ARG A 324 11.52 -6.69 10.36
CA ARG A 324 11.43 -7.56 9.20
C ARG A 324 10.03 -7.40 8.64
N GLN A 325 9.91 -7.09 7.34
CA GLN A 325 8.65 -7.40 6.67
C GLN A 325 8.48 -8.92 6.73
N PRO A 326 7.37 -9.44 7.29
CA PRO A 326 7.16 -10.88 7.37
C PRO A 326 7.18 -11.46 5.95
N ARG A 327 7.82 -12.64 5.79
CA ARG A 327 7.82 -13.36 4.50
C ARG A 327 6.39 -13.54 4.02
N SER A 328 6.15 -13.34 2.73
CA SER A 328 4.85 -13.61 2.12
C SER A 328 4.47 -15.07 2.35
N ILE A 329 3.29 -15.30 2.93
CA ILE A 329 2.78 -16.65 3.21
C ILE A 329 1.79 -17.01 2.11
N LEU A 330 2.05 -18.09 1.39
CA LEU A 330 1.09 -18.67 0.46
C LEU A 330 0.02 -19.41 1.25
N VAL A 331 -1.22 -18.95 1.16
CA VAL A 331 -2.38 -19.63 1.76
C VAL A 331 -3.20 -20.25 0.63
N ARG A 332 -3.35 -21.59 0.65
CA ARG A 332 -4.15 -22.34 -0.32
C ARG A 332 -5.28 -23.05 0.39
N LYS A 333 -6.50 -22.94 -0.14
CA LYS A 333 -7.63 -23.79 0.20
C LYS A 333 -8.17 -24.39 -1.09
N GLU A 334 -8.21 -25.72 -1.16
CA GLU A 334 -8.86 -26.40 -2.28
C GLU A 334 -10.38 -26.33 -2.09
N GLN A 335 -11.09 -25.97 -3.16
CA GLN A 335 -12.55 -26.04 -3.21
C GLN A 335 -12.96 -26.85 -4.42
N ALA A 336 -13.72 -27.92 -4.20
CA ALA A 336 -14.47 -28.57 -5.26
C ALA A 336 -15.74 -27.75 -5.52
N ILE A 337 -15.94 -27.30 -6.76
CA ILE A 337 -17.19 -26.66 -7.19
C ILE A 337 -18.00 -27.73 -7.91
N GLU A 338 -19.05 -28.23 -7.26
CA GLU A 338 -20.07 -29.00 -7.97
C GLU A 338 -20.94 -28.02 -8.75
N LYS A 339 -20.81 -28.02 -10.08
CA LYS A 339 -21.76 -27.32 -10.95
C LYS A 339 -23.09 -28.08 -10.88
N LYS A 340 -24.11 -27.45 -10.29
CA LYS A 340 -25.50 -27.90 -10.41
C LYS A 340 -26.07 -27.60 -11.79
#